data_AF-A0A1H6JN51-F1
#
_entry.id   AF-A0A1H6JN51-F1
#
_cell.length_a   1.000
_cell.length_b   1.000
_cell.length_c   1.000
_cell.angle_alpha   90.00
_cell.angle_beta   90.00
_cell.angle_gamma   90.00
#
_symmetry.space_group_name_H-M   'P 1'
#
loop_
_entity.id
_entity.type
_entity.pdbx_description
1 polymer ?
#
loop_
_entity_poly.entity_id
_entity_poly.type
_entity_poly.pdbx_seq_one_letter_code
_entity_poly.pdbx_strand_id
1 'polypeptide(L)'
;MRWIVNGMVGLAVVALVGLAAVSGSLYWQRVETRGEQAARDELGPLAQKQIPTVFTYDYKTVERNLTEAYRLLTPAYRREFEDRANSDIIPQARQRELVSQANVVGVGVLEAQRNSAAVMVYINRTVSEKTNRDQPIYDGARLRVEYKRIDNQWLINYITPI
;
A
#
# COMPACT_ATOMS: atom_id res chain seq x y z
N MET A 1 17.51 59.10 18.92
CA MET A 1 18.25 58.11 18.10
C MET A 1 17.99 56.65 18.51
N ARG A 2 18.27 56.22 19.77
CA ARG A 2 18.19 54.81 20.21
C ARG A 2 16.81 54.14 20.07
N TRP A 3 15.72 54.86 20.31
CA TRP A 3 14.35 54.34 20.19
C TRP A 3 13.91 54.05 18.75
N ILE A 4 14.36 54.87 17.80
CA ILE A 4 14.08 54.70 16.36
C ILE A 4 14.82 53.47 15.83
N VAL A 5 16.08 53.28 16.25
CA VAL A 5 16.89 52.10 15.90
C VAL A 5 16.25 50.83 16.47
N ASN A 6 15.84 50.83 17.73
CA ASN A 6 15.17 49.67 18.34
C ASN A 6 13.83 49.33 17.66
N GLY A 7 13.06 50.35 17.25
CA GLY A 7 11.82 50.16 16.49
C GLY A 7 12.06 49.56 15.10
N MET A 8 13.07 50.04 14.37
CA MET A 8 13.47 49.46 13.07
C MET A 8 13.98 48.03 13.21
N VAL A 9 14.79 47.74 14.23
CA VAL A 9 15.27 46.38 14.49
C VAL A 9 14.10 45.45 14.80
N GLY A 10 13.15 45.87 15.64
CA GLY A 10 11.94 45.09 15.93
C GLY A 10 11.11 44.79 14.68
N LEU A 11 10.88 45.79 13.83
CA LEU A 11 10.17 45.60 12.55
C LEU A 11 10.91 44.65 11.61
N ALA A 12 12.24 44.77 11.50
CA ALA A 12 13.05 43.88 10.66
C ALA A 12 13.00 42.43 11.15
N VAL A 13 13.04 42.20 12.47
CA VAL A 13 12.90 40.85 13.06
C VAL A 13 11.53 40.25 12.77
N VAL A 14 10.45 41.03 12.95
CA VAL A 14 9.08 40.57 12.65
C VAL A 14 8.94 40.24 11.16
N ALA A 15 9.48 41.06 10.27
CA ALA A 15 9.48 40.80 8.83
C ALA A 15 10.24 39.51 8.47
N LEU A 16 11.42 39.29 9.07
CA LEU A 16 12.21 38.08 8.85
C LEU A 16 11.48 36.81 9.34
N VAL A 17 10.88 36.85 10.54
CA VAL A 17 10.09 35.72 11.06
C VAL A 17 8.87 35.46 10.18
N GLY A 18 8.19 36.51 9.72
CA GLY A 18 7.08 36.39 8.78
C GLY A 18 7.48 35.72 7.48
N LEU A 19 8.60 36.14 6.87
CA LEU A 19 9.14 35.53 5.65
C LEU A 19 9.59 34.08 5.86
N ALA A 20 10.20 33.76 7.00
CA ALA A 20 10.59 32.39 7.35
C ALA A 20 9.35 31.48 7.50
N ALA A 21 8.30 31.96 8.15
CA ALA A 21 7.05 31.20 8.29
C ALA A 21 6.37 30.96 6.94
N VAL A 22 6.29 31.98 6.08
CA VAL A 22 5.69 31.86 4.74
C VAL A 22 6.51 30.92 3.86
N SER A 23 7.83 31.08 3.82
CA SER A 23 8.70 30.21 3.02
C SER A 23 8.69 28.76 3.52
N GLY A 24 8.68 28.53 4.84
CA GLY A 24 8.53 27.21 5.43
C GLY A 24 7.20 26.54 5.06
N SER A 25 6.10 27.29 5.12
CA SER A 25 4.77 26.80 4.72
C SER A 25 4.72 26.44 3.23
N LEU A 26 5.21 27.31 2.35
CA LEU A 26 5.26 27.05 0.91
C LEU A 26 6.16 25.86 0.55
N TYR A 27 7.28 25.69 1.27
CA TYR A 27 8.14 24.53 1.10
C TYR A 27 7.44 23.24 1.51
N TRP A 28 6.78 23.24 2.67
CA TRP A 28 6.03 22.08 3.17
C TRP A 28 4.92 21.67 2.20
N GLN A 29 4.12 22.63 1.74
CA GLN A 29 3.06 22.40 0.76
C GLN A 29 3.62 21.80 -0.54
N ARG A 30 4.76 22.31 -1.02
CA ARG A 30 5.42 21.77 -2.21
C ARG A 30 5.93 20.34 -2.00
N VAL A 31 6.46 20.01 -0.83
CA VAL A 31 6.89 18.64 -0.49
C VAL A 31 5.70 17.70 -0.45
N GLU A 32 4.58 18.12 0.13
CA GLU A 32 3.37 17.30 0.22
C GLU A 32 2.78 17.04 -1.17
N THR A 33 2.54 18.07 -1.98
CA THR A 33 1.98 17.91 -3.33
C THR A 33 2.87 17.06 -4.23
N ARG A 34 4.20 17.19 -4.12
CA ARG A 34 5.13 16.31 -4.86
C ARG A 34 5.07 14.88 -4.36
N GLY A 35 4.94 14.67 -3.06
CA GLY A 35 4.75 13.36 -2.45
C GLY A 35 3.48 12.68 -2.91
N GLU A 36 2.36 13.41 -2.96
CA GLU A 36 1.08 12.93 -3.46
C GLU A 36 1.16 12.51 -4.92
N GLN A 37 1.74 13.35 -5.79
CA GLN A 37 1.88 13.03 -7.20
C GLN A 37 2.76 11.80 -7.42
N ALA A 38 3.92 11.74 -6.75
CA ALA A 38 4.80 10.58 -6.82
C ALA A 38 4.12 9.30 -6.34
N ALA A 39 3.33 9.37 -5.26
CA ALA A 39 2.55 8.24 -4.77
C ALA A 39 1.53 7.76 -5.82
N ARG A 40 0.81 8.67 -6.49
CA ARG A 40 -0.14 8.32 -7.56
C ARG A 40 0.54 7.59 -8.71
N ASP A 41 1.71 8.07 -9.13
CA ASP A 41 2.46 7.51 -10.26
C ASP A 41 3.07 6.13 -9.92
N GLU A 42 3.48 5.92 -8.67
CA GLU A 42 4.14 4.68 -8.22
C GLU A 42 3.15 3.55 -7.89
N LEU A 43 2.02 3.87 -7.24
CA LEU A 43 1.17 2.86 -6.60
C LEU A 43 0.36 2.01 -7.56
N GLY A 44 -0.06 2.56 -8.70
CA GLY A 44 -0.82 1.80 -9.72
C GLY A 44 -0.04 0.59 -10.22
N PRO A 45 1.15 0.79 -10.82
CA PRO A 45 2.04 -0.28 -11.26
C PRO A 45 2.52 -1.17 -10.10
N LEU A 46 2.78 -0.58 -8.93
CA LEU A 46 3.21 -1.35 -7.76
C LEU A 46 2.15 -2.35 -7.32
N ALA A 47 0.89 -1.92 -7.18
CA ALA A 47 -0.22 -2.79 -6.80
C ALA A 47 -0.49 -3.86 -7.86
N GLN A 48 -0.38 -3.53 -9.14
CA GLN A 48 -0.49 -4.50 -10.23
C GLN A 48 0.53 -5.64 -10.10
N LYS A 49 1.73 -5.35 -9.60
CA LYS A 49 2.79 -6.34 -9.36
C LYS A 49 2.62 -7.10 -8.05
N GLN A 50 2.25 -6.43 -6.97
CA GLN A 50 2.24 -7.01 -5.62
C GLN A 50 1.01 -7.88 -5.33
N ILE A 51 -0.18 -7.48 -5.81
CA ILE A 51 -1.42 -8.18 -5.48
C ILE A 51 -1.46 -9.62 -6.00
N PRO A 52 -0.99 -9.94 -7.22
CA PRO A 52 -0.89 -11.33 -7.66
C PRO A 52 -0.05 -12.21 -6.71
N THR A 53 1.04 -11.68 -6.13
CA THR A 53 1.88 -12.42 -5.16
C THR A 53 1.12 -12.80 -3.89
N VAL A 54 0.17 -11.96 -3.45
CA VAL A 54 -0.62 -12.23 -2.23
C VAL A 54 -1.71 -13.27 -2.49
N PHE A 55 -2.33 -13.25 -3.67
CA PHE A 55 -3.52 -14.07 -3.96
C PHE A 55 -3.24 -15.31 -4.83
N THR A 56 -2.01 -15.49 -5.32
CA THR A 56 -1.62 -16.67 -6.11
C THR A 56 -0.83 -17.65 -5.24
N TYR A 57 -1.33 -18.87 -5.13
CA TYR A 57 -0.61 -19.95 -4.45
C TYR A 57 -1.01 -21.33 -4.95
N ASP A 58 -0.12 -22.29 -4.72
CA ASP A 58 -0.33 -23.71 -4.98
C ASP A 58 -0.07 -24.46 -3.68
N TYR A 59 -0.89 -25.46 -3.35
CA TYR A 59 -0.78 -26.26 -2.13
C TYR A 59 0.62 -26.83 -1.86
N LYS A 60 1.43 -27.09 -2.89
CA LYS A 60 2.82 -27.58 -2.78
C LYS A 60 3.82 -26.49 -2.41
N THR A 61 3.52 -25.24 -2.73
CA THR A 61 4.44 -24.10 -2.57
C THR A 61 3.89 -22.99 -1.68
N VAL A 62 2.75 -23.23 -1.03
CA VAL A 62 2.00 -22.23 -0.26
C VAL A 62 2.87 -21.52 0.77
N GLU A 63 3.74 -22.24 1.50
CA GLU A 63 4.64 -21.62 2.50
C GLU A 63 5.65 -20.65 1.86
N ARG A 64 6.22 -21.02 0.70
CA ARG A 64 7.14 -20.15 -0.04
C ARG A 64 6.42 -18.91 -0.55
N ASN A 65 5.25 -19.08 -1.16
CA ASN A 65 4.48 -17.97 -1.73
C ASN A 65 4.05 -16.99 -0.63
N LEU A 66 3.64 -17.51 0.53
CA LEU A 66 3.28 -16.69 1.69
C LEU A 66 4.50 -15.92 2.24
N THR A 67 5.69 -16.53 2.26
CA THR A 67 6.92 -15.84 2.66
C THR A 67 7.22 -14.62 1.76
N GLU A 68 6.98 -14.74 0.46
CA GLU A 68 7.11 -13.62 -0.47
C GLU A 68 6.06 -12.55 -0.20
N ALA A 69 4.81 -12.94 0.03
CA ALA A 69 3.72 -12.03 0.37
C ALA A 69 4.02 -11.24 1.66
N TYR A 70 4.55 -11.89 2.71
CA TYR A 70 4.86 -11.25 4.00
C TYR A 70 5.81 -10.05 3.86
N ARG A 71 6.75 -10.10 2.91
CA ARG A 71 7.71 -9.00 2.65
C ARG A 71 7.03 -7.75 2.10
N LEU A 72 5.85 -7.90 1.51
CA LEU A 72 5.06 -6.81 0.95
C LEU A 72 4.17 -6.14 2.01
N LEU A 73 3.99 -6.77 3.18
CA LEU A 73 3.06 -6.31 4.21
C LEU A 73 3.78 -5.45 5.26
N THR A 74 3.05 -4.49 5.84
CA THR A 74 3.51 -3.78 7.02
C THR A 74 3.70 -4.76 8.19
N PRO A 75 4.59 -4.46 9.16
CA PRO A 75 4.86 -5.40 10.27
C PRO A 75 3.62 -5.78 11.08
N ALA A 76 2.65 -4.88 11.23
CA ALA A 76 1.41 -5.17 11.94
C ALA A 76 0.53 -6.14 11.15
N TYR A 77 0.28 -5.85 9.88
CA TYR A 77 -0.56 -6.68 9.01
C TYR A 77 0.10 -8.03 8.69
N ARG A 78 1.43 -8.06 8.59
CA ARG A 78 2.21 -9.29 8.44
C ARG A 78 1.88 -10.28 9.55
N ARG A 79 1.90 -9.86 10.82
CA ARG A 79 1.62 -10.75 11.96
C ARG A 79 0.22 -11.35 11.87
N GLU A 80 -0.79 -10.52 11.62
CA GLU A 80 -2.17 -10.98 11.46
C GLU A 80 -2.30 -11.97 10.29
N PHE A 81 -1.65 -11.68 9.17
CA PHE A 81 -1.70 -12.52 7.98
C PHE A 81 -0.91 -13.83 8.17
N GLU A 82 0.21 -13.81 8.90
CA GLU A 82 0.97 -15.00 9.32
C GLU A 82 0.13 -15.90 10.23
N ASP A 83 -0.58 -15.33 11.20
CA ASP A 83 -1.45 -16.08 12.10
C ASP A 83 -2.55 -16.82 11.32
N ARG A 84 -3.28 -16.09 10.46
CA ARG A 84 -4.32 -16.68 9.59
C ARG A 84 -3.75 -17.70 8.60
N ALA A 85 -2.55 -17.45 8.10
CA ALA A 85 -1.91 -18.35 7.17
C ALA A 85 -1.62 -19.71 7.81
N ASN A 86 -1.13 -19.70 9.05
CA ASN A 86 -0.80 -20.91 9.78
C ASN A 86 -2.04 -21.63 10.33
N SER A 87 -3.08 -20.89 10.75
CA SER A 87 -4.30 -21.49 11.29
C SER A 87 -5.21 -22.07 10.20
N ASP A 88 -5.34 -21.37 9.07
CA ASP A 88 -6.41 -21.65 8.11
C ASP A 88 -5.90 -21.87 6.67
N ILE A 89 -5.09 -20.95 6.13
CA ILE A 89 -4.75 -20.96 4.69
C ILE A 89 -3.92 -22.19 4.32
N ILE A 90 -2.80 -22.43 5.02
CA ILE A 90 -1.90 -23.55 4.72
C ILE A 90 -2.59 -24.91 4.90
N PRO A 91 -3.28 -25.17 6.04
CA PRO A 91 -4.00 -26.43 6.22
C PRO A 91 -5.07 -26.67 5.15
N GLN A 92 -5.90 -25.66 4.85
CA GLN A 92 -6.96 -25.79 3.85
C GLN A 92 -6.39 -25.98 2.44
N ALA A 93 -5.33 -25.24 2.08
CA ALA A 93 -4.67 -25.39 0.80
C ALA A 93 -4.17 -26.83 0.59
N ARG A 94 -3.54 -27.42 1.61
CA ARG A 94 -3.06 -28.81 1.55
C ARG A 94 -4.17 -29.83 1.53
N GLN A 95 -5.16 -29.68 2.40
CA GLN A 95 -6.26 -30.64 2.52
C GLN A 95 -7.09 -30.74 1.23
N ARG A 96 -7.37 -29.61 0.60
CA ARG A 96 -8.18 -29.53 -0.62
C ARG A 96 -7.35 -29.53 -1.91
N GLU A 97 -6.02 -29.56 -1.78
CA GLU A 97 -5.06 -29.41 -2.89
C GLU A 97 -5.36 -28.16 -3.74
N LEU A 98 -5.57 -27.02 -3.07
CA LEU A 98 -5.95 -25.75 -3.68
C LEU A 98 -4.84 -25.20 -4.57
N VAL A 99 -5.24 -24.70 -5.73
CA VAL A 99 -4.43 -23.87 -6.62
C VAL A 99 -5.24 -22.61 -6.92
N SER A 100 -4.71 -21.47 -6.52
CA SER A 100 -5.30 -20.16 -6.77
C SER A 100 -4.38 -19.36 -7.67
N GLN A 101 -4.94 -18.76 -8.72
CA GLN A 101 -4.24 -17.90 -9.65
C GLN A 101 -4.99 -16.58 -9.74
N ALA A 102 -4.34 -15.48 -9.41
CA ALA A 102 -4.94 -14.15 -9.44
C ALA A 102 -4.24 -13.28 -10.47
N ASN A 103 -5.03 -12.61 -11.31
CA ASN A 103 -4.57 -11.67 -12.32
C ASN A 103 -5.22 -10.31 -12.09
N VAL A 104 -4.41 -9.25 -12.07
CA VAL A 104 -4.94 -7.88 -11.97
C VAL A 104 -5.41 -7.43 -13.35
N VAL A 105 -6.69 -7.07 -13.44
CA VAL A 105 -7.30 -6.56 -14.68
C VAL A 105 -7.38 -5.04 -14.73
N GLY A 106 -7.27 -4.37 -13.58
CA GLY A 106 -7.24 -2.92 -13.50
C GLY A 106 -6.88 -2.41 -12.11
N VAL A 107 -6.27 -1.23 -12.07
CA VAL A 107 -5.92 -0.52 -10.84
C VAL A 107 -6.34 0.94 -10.97
N GLY A 108 -6.94 1.50 -9.92
CA GLY A 108 -7.25 2.93 -9.82
C GLY A 108 -6.79 3.47 -8.48
N VAL A 109 -6.13 4.64 -8.47
CA VAL A 109 -5.72 5.28 -7.21
C VAL A 109 -6.92 6.00 -6.60
N LEU A 110 -7.31 5.60 -5.38
CA LEU A 110 -8.41 6.22 -4.64
C LEU A 110 -7.92 7.45 -3.88
N GLU A 111 -6.84 7.27 -3.12
CA GLU A 111 -6.26 8.27 -2.24
C GLU A 111 -4.73 8.17 -2.34
N ALA A 112 -4.04 9.31 -2.30
CA ALA A 112 -2.59 9.35 -2.31
C ALA A 112 -2.12 10.53 -1.48
N GLN A 113 -1.30 10.25 -0.47
CA GLN A 113 -0.61 11.18 0.41
C GLN A 113 0.88 10.82 0.38
N ARG A 114 1.74 11.68 0.92
CA ARG A 114 3.19 11.44 0.91
C ARG A 114 3.61 10.08 1.48
N ASN A 115 2.91 9.62 2.53
CA ASN A 115 3.28 8.41 3.29
C ASN A 115 2.16 7.36 3.42
N SER A 116 1.00 7.61 2.83
CA SER A 116 -0.19 6.75 2.94
C SER A 116 -1.01 6.87 1.68
N ALA A 117 -1.65 5.79 1.28
CA ALA A 117 -2.47 5.80 0.08
C ALA A 117 -3.44 4.63 0.06
N ALA A 118 -4.44 4.70 -0.81
CA ALA A 118 -5.33 3.61 -1.10
C ALA A 118 -5.53 3.47 -2.61
N VAL A 119 -5.54 2.24 -3.08
CA VAL A 119 -5.86 1.92 -4.48
C VAL A 119 -6.99 0.90 -4.54
N MET A 120 -7.77 0.99 -5.60
CA MET A 120 -8.74 -0.02 -6.01
C MET A 120 -8.03 -0.98 -6.96
N VAL A 121 -8.16 -2.27 -6.72
CA VAL A 121 -7.63 -3.32 -7.59
C VAL A 121 -8.75 -4.25 -7.99
N TYR A 122 -8.91 -4.43 -9.30
CA TYR A 122 -9.81 -5.42 -9.88
C TYR A 122 -8.97 -6.65 -10.21
N ILE A 123 -9.37 -7.80 -9.68
CA ILE A 123 -8.72 -9.07 -9.98
C ILE A 123 -9.70 -10.06 -10.58
N ASN A 124 -9.20 -10.86 -11.52
CA ASN A 124 -9.81 -12.11 -11.91
C ASN A 124 -9.01 -13.23 -11.29
N ARG A 125 -9.71 -14.18 -10.68
CA ARG A 125 -9.10 -15.31 -9.99
C ARG A 125 -9.68 -16.61 -10.52
N THR A 126 -8.80 -17.59 -10.64
CA THR A 126 -9.15 -18.97 -10.91
C THR A 126 -8.76 -19.79 -9.70
N VAL A 127 -9.72 -20.52 -9.13
CA VAL A 127 -9.51 -21.42 -8.00
C VAL A 127 -9.86 -22.82 -8.45
N SER A 128 -8.90 -23.74 -8.28
CA SER A 128 -9.12 -25.17 -8.47
C SER A 128 -8.72 -25.92 -7.21
N GLU A 129 -9.36 -27.05 -6.99
CA GLU A 129 -9.15 -27.98 -5.89
C GLU A 129 -9.20 -29.40 -6.43
N LYS A 130 -8.91 -30.39 -5.58
CA LYS A 130 -8.84 -31.80 -5.97
C LYS A 130 -10.07 -32.29 -6.75
N THR A 131 -11.27 -31.85 -6.36
CA THR A 131 -12.55 -32.34 -6.87
C THR A 131 -13.04 -31.63 -8.13
N ASN A 132 -12.47 -30.48 -8.51
CA ASN A 132 -12.96 -29.66 -9.62
C ASN A 132 -11.84 -29.23 -10.59
N ARG A 133 -10.74 -30.00 -10.69
CA ARG A 133 -9.62 -29.67 -11.58
C ARG A 133 -10.04 -29.50 -13.04
N ASP A 134 -11.00 -30.29 -13.50
CA ASP A 134 -11.51 -30.24 -14.87
C ASP A 134 -12.44 -29.05 -15.12
N GLN A 135 -12.95 -28.41 -14.06
CA GLN A 135 -13.82 -27.24 -14.13
C GLN A 135 -13.51 -26.26 -12.99
N PRO A 136 -12.40 -25.50 -13.09
CA PRO A 136 -12.02 -24.51 -12.08
C PRO A 136 -13.09 -23.44 -11.90
N ILE A 137 -13.19 -22.92 -10.68
CA ILE A 137 -14.09 -21.80 -10.36
C ILE A 137 -13.39 -20.51 -10.78
N TYR A 138 -14.09 -19.71 -11.57
CA TYR A 138 -13.64 -18.37 -11.99
C TYR A 138 -14.46 -17.33 -11.27
N ASP A 139 -13.79 -16.47 -10.51
CA ASP A 139 -14.43 -15.37 -9.80
C ASP A 139 -13.64 -14.07 -9.93
N GLY A 140 -14.35 -12.95 -9.90
CA GLY A 140 -13.76 -11.61 -9.90
C GLY A 140 -13.90 -10.97 -8.52
N ALA A 141 -12.91 -10.21 -8.10
CA ALA A 141 -12.98 -9.45 -6.84
C ALA A 141 -12.53 -8.00 -7.04
N ARG A 142 -13.09 -7.13 -6.20
CA ARG A 142 -12.68 -5.72 -6.07
C ARG A 142 -12.06 -5.55 -4.70
N LEU A 143 -10.85 -5.03 -4.67
CA LEU A 143 -10.05 -4.90 -3.47
C LEU A 143 -9.71 -3.44 -3.25
N ARG A 144 -10.01 -2.90 -2.06
CA ARG A 144 -9.35 -1.71 -1.54
C ARG A 144 -8.04 -2.15 -0.90
N VAL A 145 -6.92 -1.67 -1.43
CA VAL A 145 -5.58 -1.96 -0.93
C VAL A 145 -5.01 -0.68 -0.35
N GLU A 146 -4.79 -0.70 0.96
CA GLU A 146 -4.20 0.40 1.68
C GLU A 146 -2.70 0.23 1.78
N TYR A 147 -1.98 1.32 1.62
CA TYR A 147 -0.52 1.37 1.61
C TYR A 147 0.00 2.34 2.67
N LYS A 148 1.14 1.98 3.25
CA LYS A 148 1.93 2.85 4.12
C LYS A 148 3.38 2.85 3.68
N ARG A 149 3.98 4.03 3.63
CA ARG A 149 5.41 4.19 3.34
C ARG A 149 6.22 4.04 4.63
N ILE A 150 7.03 2.99 4.70
CA ILE A 150 7.92 2.68 5.84
C ILE A 150 9.33 2.51 5.26
N ASP A 151 10.32 3.19 5.84
CA ASP A 151 11.72 3.14 5.39
C ASP A 151 11.88 3.35 3.87
N ASN A 152 11.12 4.32 3.35
CA ASN A 152 11.06 4.70 1.94
C ASN A 152 10.45 3.66 0.99
N GLN A 153 9.90 2.55 1.52
CA GLN A 153 9.21 1.50 0.76
C GLN A 153 7.70 1.54 1.01
N TRP A 154 6.92 1.33 -0.05
CA TRP A 154 5.47 1.13 0.06
C TRP A 154 5.17 -0.30 0.46
N LEU A 155 4.49 -0.46 1.59
CA LEU A 155 4.04 -1.73 2.11
C LEU A 155 2.51 -1.73 2.21
N ILE A 156 1.92 -2.89 1.92
CA ILE A 156 0.49 -3.12 2.05
C ILE A 156 0.15 -3.07 3.53
N ASN A 157 -0.64 -2.08 3.90
CA ASN A 157 -1.15 -1.87 5.24
C ASN A 157 -2.35 -2.75 5.52
N TYR A 158 -3.25 -2.91 4.53
CA TYR A 158 -4.43 -3.76 4.66
C TYR A 158 -5.07 -4.02 3.29
N ILE A 159 -5.81 -5.13 3.16
CA ILE A 159 -6.60 -5.46 1.97
C ILE A 159 -8.03 -5.77 2.38
N THR A 160 -8.98 -5.03 1.81
CA THR A 160 -10.41 -5.16 2.09
C THR A 160 -11.18 -5.47 0.81
N PRO A 161 -11.90 -6.61 0.73
CA PRO A 161 -12.87 -6.85 -0.33
C PRO A 161 -14.04 -5.86 -0.23
N ILE A 162 -14.50 -5.34 -1.37
CA ILE A 162 -15.60 -4.36 -1.43
C ILE A 162 -16.61 -4.64 -2.54
#